data_AF-A0A310SD60-F1
#
_entry.id   AF-A0A310SD60-F1
#
_cell.length_a   1.000
_cell.length_b   1.000
_cell.length_c   1.000
_cell.angle_alpha   90.00
_cell.angle_beta   90.00
_cell.angle_gamma   90.00
#
_symmetry.space_group_name_H-M   'P 1'
#
loop_
_entity.id
_entity.type
_entity.pdbx_description
1 polymer ?
#
loop_
_entity_poly.entity_id
_entity_poly.type
_entity_poly.pdbx_seq_one_letter_code
_entity_poly.pdbx_strand_id
1 'polypeptide(L)'
;FNMYVLSFFGAIPPDFRNSNLVLKILHFLRVSLMGFICGGLIICQMVYLYLTLMGGPIHEIVKAAYLTMTNLLSGVKLYRVYQTRGRIMSLVQTMNDTVFQPKCQHQVGVLESYMRLSKVVTIVLIIISNMVISLMSIYPCT
;
A
#
# COMPACT_ATOMS: atom_id res chain seq x y z
N PHE A 1 -1.15 -7.76 -12.15
CA PHE A 1 -1.49 -8.13 -10.75
C PHE A 1 -1.06 -7.01 -9.80
N ASN A 2 0.23 -6.73 -9.65
CA ASN A 2 0.73 -5.76 -8.66
C ASN A 2 0.14 -4.35 -8.83
N MET A 3 0.01 -3.86 -10.07
CA MET A 3 -0.64 -2.56 -10.35
C MET A 3 -2.12 -2.54 -9.94
N TYR A 4 -2.83 -3.66 -10.09
CA TYR A 4 -4.22 -3.78 -9.62
C TYR A 4 -4.30 -3.76 -8.10
N VAL A 5 -3.35 -4.41 -7.41
CA VAL A 5 -3.26 -4.38 -5.93
C VAL A 5 -2.98 -2.95 -5.46
N LEU A 6 -2.02 -2.25 -6.06
CA LEU A 6 -1.72 -0.84 -5.75
C LEU A 6 -2.92 0.08 -6.02
N SER A 7 -3.67 -0.19 -7.10
CA SER A 7 -4.89 0.56 -7.40
C SER A 7 -6.04 0.26 -6.44
N PHE A 8 -6.16 -1.00 -6.00
CA PHE A 8 -7.11 -1.40 -4.96
C PHE A 8 -6.83 -0.64 -3.65
N PHE A 9 -5.58 -0.54 -3.22
CA PHE A 9 -5.23 0.26 -2.04
C PHE A 9 -5.30 1.78 -2.25
N GLY A 10 -5.68 2.24 -3.45
CA GLY A 10 -5.80 3.67 -3.76
C GLY A 10 -4.46 4.39 -3.93
N ALA A 11 -3.35 3.66 -4.01
CA ALA A 11 -2.02 4.22 -4.15
C ALA A 11 -1.73 4.72 -5.56
N ILE A 12 -2.35 4.10 -6.58
CA ILE A 12 -2.22 4.46 -8.00
C ILE A 12 -3.62 4.52 -8.64
N PRO A 13 -3.94 5.58 -9.40
CA PRO A 13 -5.21 5.64 -10.14
C PRO A 13 -5.28 4.49 -11.17
N PRO A 14 -6.44 3.84 -11.35
CA PRO A 14 -6.63 2.87 -12.41
C PRO A 14 -6.52 3.56 -13.78
N ASP A 15 -6.18 2.79 -14.81
CA ASP A 15 -6.08 3.31 -16.17
C ASP A 15 -7.48 3.73 -16.67
N PHE A 16 -7.73 5.05 -16.66
CA PHE A 16 -9.05 5.63 -16.92
C PHE A 16 -9.37 5.81 -18.41
N ARG A 17 -8.56 5.20 -19.30
CA ARG A 17 -8.61 5.43 -20.75
C ARG A 17 -9.96 5.09 -21.39
N ASN A 18 -10.74 4.16 -20.79
CA ASN A 18 -12.06 3.74 -21.31
C ASN A 18 -13.12 3.55 -20.21
N SER A 19 -12.90 4.11 -19.02
CA SER A 19 -13.74 3.85 -17.85
C SER A 19 -14.90 4.85 -17.74
N ASN A 20 -16.10 4.33 -17.48
CA ASN A 20 -17.30 5.12 -17.18
C ASN A 20 -17.06 6.12 -16.04
N LEU A 21 -17.71 7.28 -16.12
CA LEU A 21 -17.64 8.37 -15.12
C LEU A 21 -17.94 7.88 -13.69
N VAL A 22 -18.85 6.90 -13.55
CA VAL A 22 -19.17 6.21 -12.29
C VAL A 22 -17.95 5.54 -11.66
N LEU A 23 -17.09 4.89 -12.45
CA LEU A 23 -15.89 4.21 -11.94
C LEU A 23 -14.86 5.22 -11.39
N LYS A 24 -14.77 6.40 -12.02
CA LYS A 24 -13.92 7.51 -11.56
C LYS A 24 -14.39 8.05 -10.21
N ILE A 25 -15.70 8.30 -10.08
CA ILE A 25 -16.30 8.76 -8.81
C ILE A 25 -16.12 7.71 -7.71
N LEU A 26 -16.39 6.43 -8.00
CA LEU A 26 -16.26 5.37 -7.01
C LEU A 26 -14.80 5.19 -6.56
N HIS A 27 -13.84 5.30 -7.48
CA HIS A 27 -12.42 5.29 -7.12
C HIS A 27 -12.03 6.50 -6.27
N PHE A 28 -12.50 7.70 -6.62
CA PHE A 28 -12.24 8.91 -5.82
C PHE A 28 -12.81 8.79 -4.41
N LEU A 29 -14.05 8.33 -4.27
CA LEU A 29 -14.71 8.15 -2.99
C LEU A 29 -13.99 7.10 -2.14
N ARG A 30 -13.54 6.01 -2.75
CA ARG A 30 -12.73 4.97 -2.09
C ARG A 30 -11.39 5.49 -1.59
N VAL A 31 -10.66 6.24 -2.41
CA VAL A 31 -9.34 6.81 -2.04
C VAL A 31 -9.53 7.84 -0.92
N SER A 32 -10.56 8.69 -1.01
CA SER A 32 -10.90 9.67 0.02
C SER A 32 -11.24 8.99 1.35
N LEU A 33 -12.07 7.96 1.33
CA LEU A 33 -12.43 7.18 2.52
C LEU A 33 -11.22 6.51 3.15
N MET A 34 -10.36 5.86 2.34
CA MET A 34 -9.13 5.24 2.85
C MET A 34 -8.16 6.25 3.42
N GLY A 35 -8.02 7.41 2.78
CA GLY A 35 -7.21 8.53 3.28
C GLY A 35 -7.72 9.06 4.62
N PHE A 36 -9.04 9.22 4.75
CA PHE A 36 -9.68 9.65 5.99
C PHE A 36 -9.47 8.65 7.14
N ILE A 37 -9.69 7.35 6.89
CA ILE A 37 -9.48 6.29 7.90
C ILE A 37 -8.01 6.24 8.32
N CYS A 38 -7.09 6.23 7.37
CA CYS A 38 -5.65 6.13 7.65
C CYS A 38 -5.13 7.38 8.40
N GLY A 39 -5.53 8.57 7.95
CA GLY A 39 -5.18 9.83 8.62
C GLY A 39 -5.79 9.92 10.02
N GLY A 40 -7.06 9.55 10.17
CA GLY A 40 -7.73 9.49 11.48
C GLY A 40 -7.05 8.54 12.45
N LEU A 41 -6.63 7.34 12.00
CA LEU A 41 -5.90 6.38 12.81
C LEU A 41 -4.56 6.94 13.32
N ILE A 42 -3.81 7.62 12.45
CA ILE A 42 -2.53 8.25 12.83
C ILE A 42 -2.78 9.35 13.88
N ILE A 43 -3.79 10.20 13.68
CA ILE A 43 -4.14 11.26 14.65
C ILE A 43 -4.54 10.65 16.00
N CYS A 44 -5.42 9.64 16.01
CA CYS A 44 -5.82 8.95 17.23
C CYS A 44 -4.63 8.35 17.98
N GLN A 45 -3.65 7.78 17.27
CA GLN A 45 -2.45 7.20 17.89
C GLN A 45 -1.49 8.27 18.44
N MET A 46 -1.39 9.42 17.78
CA MET A 46 -0.62 10.56 18.30
C MET A 46 -1.25 11.10 19.59
N VAL A 47 -2.59 11.21 19.63
CA VAL A 47 -3.32 11.61 20.85
C VAL A 47 -3.15 10.56 21.95
N TYR A 48 -3.28 9.28 21.62
CA TYR A 48 -3.09 8.18 22.58
C TYR A 48 -1.69 8.22 23.18
N LEU A 49 -0.64 8.31 22.35
CA LEU A 49 0.74 8.41 22.81
C LEU A 49 0.94 9.62 23.73
N TYR A 50 0.38 10.79 23.38
CA TYR A 50 0.47 12.00 24.21
C TYR A 50 -0.18 11.78 25.60
N LEU A 51 -1.38 11.21 25.64
CA LEU A 51 -2.08 10.91 26.89
C LEU A 51 -1.31 9.89 27.75
N THR A 52 -0.76 8.84 27.14
CA THR A 52 0.03 7.83 27.86
C THR A 52 1.36 8.40 28.36
N LEU A 53 1.96 9.38 27.67
CA LEU A 53 3.19 10.04 28.10
C LEU A 53 3.02 10.87 29.38
N MET A 54 1.81 11.42 29.61
CA MET A 54 1.53 12.33 30.74
C MET A 54 1.43 11.66 32.11
N GLY A 55 1.45 10.33 32.19
CA GLY A 55 1.36 9.61 33.46
C GLY A 55 1.20 8.11 33.36
N GLY A 56 1.34 7.53 32.16
CA GLY A 56 1.24 6.10 31.96
C GLY A 56 2.50 5.36 32.42
N PRO A 57 2.37 4.07 32.77
CA PRO A 57 3.53 3.22 33.04
C PRO A 57 4.41 3.09 31.79
N ILE A 58 5.72 2.99 32.00
CA ILE A 58 6.75 2.94 30.92
C ILE A 58 6.41 1.88 29.86
N HIS A 59 5.89 0.73 30.28
CA HIS A 59 5.48 -0.35 29.38
C HIS A 59 4.42 0.08 28.35
N GLU A 60 3.41 0.82 28.77
CA GLU A 60 2.35 1.30 27.88
C GLU A 60 2.84 2.44 26.98
N ILE A 61 3.75 3.28 27.47
CA ILE A 61 4.40 4.31 26.65
C ILE A 61 5.19 3.66 25.50
N VAL A 62 5.97 2.61 25.79
CA VAL A 62 6.78 1.91 24.77
C VAL A 62 5.87 1.25 23.73
N LYS A 63 4.79 0.59 24.16
CA LYS A 63 3.79 0.02 23.23
C LYS A 63 3.15 1.08 22.34
N ALA A 64 2.69 2.18 22.94
CA ALA A 64 2.07 3.28 22.21
C ALA A 64 3.07 3.90 21.20
N ALA A 65 4.32 4.11 21.61
CA ALA A 65 5.36 4.67 20.74
C ALA A 65 5.66 3.76 19.55
N TYR A 66 5.79 2.45 19.80
CA TYR A 66 6.02 1.47 18.74
C TYR A 66 4.87 1.44 17.71
N LEU A 67 3.63 1.44 18.21
CA LEU A 67 2.44 1.43 17.34
C LEU A 67 2.35 2.71 16.50
N THR A 68 2.54 3.88 17.12
CA THR A 68 2.54 5.18 16.44
C THR A 68 3.65 5.25 15.39
N MET A 69 4.87 4.82 15.72
CA MET A 69 5.99 4.83 14.78
C MET A 69 5.74 3.92 13.57
N THR A 70 5.20 2.72 13.80
CA THR A 70 4.89 1.76 12.73
C THR A 70 3.84 2.30 11.76
N ASN A 71 2.80 2.96 12.26
CA ASN A 71 1.76 3.55 11.42
C ASN A 71 2.22 4.83 10.73
N LEU A 72 3.07 5.63 11.37
CA LEU A 72 3.67 6.81 10.75
C LEU A 72 4.59 6.41 9.58
N LEU A 73 5.43 5.39 9.75
CA LEU A 73 6.25 4.84 8.65
C LEU A 73 5.39 4.31 7.50
N SER A 74 4.25 3.69 7.81
CA SER A 74 3.30 3.22 6.80
C SER A 74 2.67 4.38 6.03
N GLY A 75 2.30 5.47 6.73
CA GLY A 75 1.85 6.72 6.13
C GLY A 75 2.91 7.36 5.24
N VAL A 76 4.16 7.40 5.68
CA VAL A 76 5.30 7.91 4.88
C VAL A 76 5.48 7.10 3.60
N LYS A 77 5.40 5.77 3.65
CA LYS A 77 5.46 4.90 2.46
C LYS A 77 4.34 5.24 1.47
N LEU A 78 3.11 5.38 1.97
CA LEU A 78 1.96 5.71 1.13
C LEU A 78 2.10 7.10 0.49
N TYR A 79 2.56 8.09 1.26
CA TYR A 79 2.85 9.43 0.76
C TYR A 79 3.94 9.42 -0.33
N ARG A 80 5.03 8.67 -0.14
CA ARG A 80 6.10 8.53 -1.14
C ARG A 80 5.60 7.91 -2.44
N VAL A 81 4.75 6.88 -2.36
CA VAL A 81 4.13 6.26 -3.54
C VAL A 81 3.21 7.27 -4.24
N TYR A 82 2.40 8.01 -3.48
CA TYR A 82 1.52 9.04 -4.04
C TYR A 82 2.31 10.14 -4.77
N GLN A 83 3.41 10.62 -4.17
CA GLN A 83 4.28 11.63 -4.77
C GLN A 83 4.95 11.12 -6.06
N THR A 84 5.33 9.84 -6.08
CA THR A 84 6.08 9.23 -7.19
C THR A 84 5.17 8.59 -8.25
N ARG A 85 3.84 8.59 -8.04
CA ARG A 85 2.87 7.89 -8.90
C ARG A 85 2.97 8.27 -10.38
N GLY A 86 3.27 9.54 -10.68
CA GLY A 86 3.45 10.02 -12.05
C GLY A 86 4.63 9.35 -12.75
N ARG A 87 5.76 9.23 -12.04
CA ARG A 87 6.96 8.52 -12.54
C ARG A 87 6.73 7.02 -12.65
N ILE A 88 6.00 6.43 -11.71
CA ILE A 88 5.63 5.01 -11.79
C ILE A 88 4.77 4.76 -13.03
N MET A 89 3.80 5.63 -13.31
CA MET A 89 2.95 5.50 -14.49
C MET A 89 3.74 5.69 -15.79
N SER A 90 4.67 6.65 -15.84
CA SER A 90 5.53 6.82 -17.02
C SER A 90 6.45 5.63 -17.25
N LEU A 91 6.98 5.00 -16.18
CA LEU A 91 7.73 3.74 -16.28
C LEU A 91 6.87 2.61 -16.85
N VAL A 92 5.61 2.49 -16.40
CA VAL A 92 4.69 1.49 -16.93
C VAL A 92 4.35 1.74 -18.40
N GLN A 93 4.21 3.01 -18.80
CA GLN A 93 3.95 3.36 -20.19
C GLN A 93 5.17 3.10 -21.08
N THR A 94 6.37 3.46 -20.65
CA THR A 94 7.61 3.23 -21.41
C THR A 94 7.93 1.74 -21.59
N MET A 95 7.51 0.86 -20.66
CA MET A 95 7.59 -0.59 -20.87
C MET A 95 6.78 -1.08 -22.09
N ASN A 96 5.77 -0.33 -22.55
CA ASN A 96 5.01 -0.68 -23.74
C ASN A 96 5.67 -0.19 -25.04
N ASP A 97 6.70 0.67 -24.97
CA ASP A 97 7.38 1.14 -26.16
C ASP A 97 8.12 0.01 -26.86
N THR A 98 8.11 0.02 -28.19
CA THR A 98 8.73 -1.01 -29.05
C THR A 98 10.23 -1.21 -28.79
N VAL A 99 10.89 -0.21 -28.19
CA VAL A 99 12.30 -0.26 -27.80
C VAL A 99 12.54 -1.21 -26.61
N PHE A 100 11.59 -1.27 -25.66
CA PHE A 100 11.69 -2.06 -24.43
C PHE A 100 10.96 -3.41 -24.53
N GLN A 101 10.23 -3.66 -25.61
CA GLN A 101 9.63 -4.95 -25.87
C GLN A 101 10.69 -6.01 -26.20
N PRO A 102 10.52 -7.25 -25.72
CA PRO A 102 11.49 -8.32 -25.97
C PRO A 102 11.54 -8.66 -27.48
N LYS A 103 12.75 -8.71 -28.04
CA LYS A 103 12.99 -8.95 -29.48
C LYS A 103 13.28 -10.43 -29.78
N CYS A 104 13.60 -11.22 -28.76
CA CYS A 104 13.94 -12.64 -28.89
C CYS A 104 13.19 -13.50 -27.86
N GLN A 105 12.91 -14.76 -28.20
CA GLN A 105 12.22 -15.70 -27.30
C GLN A 105 12.94 -15.90 -25.96
N HIS A 106 14.27 -15.85 -25.93
CA HIS A 106 15.04 -15.91 -24.69
C HIS A 106 14.72 -14.74 -23.75
N GLN A 107 14.62 -13.51 -24.28
CA GLN A 107 14.26 -12.33 -23.49
C GLN A 107 12.82 -12.42 -22.96
N VAL A 108 11.90 -12.99 -23.75
CA VAL A 108 10.53 -13.28 -23.30
C VAL A 108 10.54 -14.23 -22.11
N GLY A 109 11.29 -15.35 -22.21
CA GLY A 109 11.38 -16.33 -21.13
C GLY A 109 11.96 -15.75 -19.83
N VAL A 110 13.02 -14.94 -19.94
CA VAL A 110 13.60 -14.25 -18.78
C VAL A 110 12.59 -13.28 -18.15
N LEU A 111 11.95 -12.43 -18.96
CA LEU A 111 10.96 -11.46 -18.50
C LEU A 111 9.75 -12.15 -17.85
N GLU A 112 9.28 -13.26 -18.42
CA GLU A 112 8.18 -14.04 -17.85
C GLU A 112 8.55 -14.61 -16.47
N SER A 113 9.78 -15.11 -16.30
CA SER A 113 10.25 -15.61 -15.01
C SER A 113 10.23 -14.52 -13.93
N TYR A 114 10.71 -13.31 -14.25
CA TYR A 114 10.69 -12.16 -13.35
C TYR A 114 9.27 -11.70 -13.03
N MET A 115 8.38 -11.66 -14.02
CA MET A 115 6.97 -11.34 -13.80
C MET A 115 6.29 -12.37 -12.90
N ARG A 116 6.59 -13.66 -13.07
CA ARG A 116 6.04 -14.74 -12.24
C ARG A 116 6.55 -14.61 -10.80
N LEU A 117 7.86 -14.44 -10.62
CA LEU A 117 8.45 -14.22 -9.30
C LEU A 117 7.82 -13.01 -8.59
N SER A 118 7.68 -11.88 -9.30
CA SER A 118 7.08 -10.66 -8.75
C SER A 118 5.63 -10.86 -8.29
N LYS A 119 4.83 -11.64 -9.04
CA LYS A 119 3.47 -12.02 -8.63
C LYS A 119 3.49 -12.88 -7.36
N VAL A 120 4.35 -13.88 -7.30
CA VAL A 120 4.50 -14.77 -6.13
C VAL A 120 4.88 -13.97 -4.89
N VAL A 121 5.87 -13.08 -4.99
CA VAL A 121 6.30 -12.21 -3.89
C VAL A 121 5.13 -11.35 -3.40
N THR A 122 4.34 -10.79 -4.31
CA THR A 122 3.17 -9.96 -3.93
C THR A 122 2.11 -10.78 -3.21
N ILE A 123 1.82 -11.99 -3.69
CA ILE A 123 0.84 -12.90 -3.04
C ILE A 123 1.33 -13.30 -1.64
N VAL A 124 2.59 -13.72 -1.52
CA VAL A 124 3.18 -14.11 -0.23
C VAL A 124 3.13 -12.96 0.77
N LEU A 125 3.48 -11.73 0.35
CA LEU A 125 3.39 -10.55 1.21
C LEU A 125 1.96 -10.27 1.66
N ILE A 126 0.96 -10.41 0.78
CA ILE A 126 -0.45 -10.26 1.14
C ILE A 126 -0.86 -11.32 2.16
N ILE A 127 -0.48 -12.58 1.97
CA ILE A 127 -0.83 -13.68 2.90
C ILE A 127 -0.23 -13.42 4.29
N ILE A 128 1.06 -13.12 4.36
CA ILE A 128 1.76 -12.83 5.63
C ILE A 128 1.10 -11.62 6.32
N SER A 129 0.78 -10.56 5.56
CA SER A 129 0.15 -9.37 6.13
C SER A 129 -1.23 -9.68 6.71
N ASN A 130 -2.05 -10.48 6.01
CA ASN A 130 -3.35 -10.90 6.53
C ASN A 130 -3.21 -11.78 7.78
N MET A 131 -2.26 -12.71 7.80
CA MET A 131 -2.01 -13.54 8.98
C MET A 131 -1.63 -12.69 10.20
N VAL A 132 -0.75 -11.70 10.03
CA VAL A 132 -0.36 -10.78 11.11
C VAL A 132 -1.57 -10.00 11.63
N ILE A 133 -2.42 -9.47 10.72
CA ILE A 133 -3.64 -8.75 11.12
C ILE A 133 -4.58 -9.68 11.90
N SER A 134 -4.82 -10.90 11.43
CA SER A 134 -5.69 -11.87 12.12
C SER A 134 -5.16 -12.21 13.50
N LEU A 135 -3.85 -12.44 13.65
CA LEU A 135 -3.23 -12.71 14.95
C LEU A 135 -3.36 -11.50 15.89
N MET A 136 -3.14 -10.29 15.37
CA MET A 136 -3.31 -9.05 16.14
C MET A 136 -4.77 -8.79 16.55
N SER A 137 -5.75 -9.23 15.75
CA SER A 137 -7.18 -9.13 16.09
C SER A 137 -7.61 -10.13 17.16
N ILE A 138 -6.99 -11.31 17.22
CA ILE A 138 -7.30 -12.35 18.21
C ILE A 138 -6.61 -12.07 19.55
N TYR A 139 -5.39 -11.54 19.53
CA TYR A 139 -4.59 -11.26 20.72
C TYR A 139 -5.33 -10.49 21.84
N PRO A 140 -6.13 -9.42 21.58
CA PRO A 140 -6.87 -8.72 22.63
C PRO A 140 -8.07 -9.51 23.19
N CYS A 141 -8.48 -10.62 22.56
CA CYS A 141 -9.57 -11.49 23.03
C CYS A 141 -9.09 -12.65 23.91
N THR A 142 -7.78 -12.87 23.99
CA THR A 142 -7.12 -13.89 24.82
C THR A 142 -6.42 -13.25 26.00
#